data_AF-A0A2V5U5H5-F1
#
_entry.id   AF-A0A2V5U5H5-F1
#
_cell.length_a   1.000
_cell.length_b   1.000
_cell.length_c   1.000
_cell.angle_alpha   90.00
_cell.angle_beta   90.00
_cell.angle_gamma   90.00
#
_symmetry.space_group_name_H-M   'P 1'
#
loop_
_entity.id
_entity.type
_entity.pdbx_description
1 polymer ?
#
loop_
_entity_poly.entity_id
_entity_poly.type
_entity_poly.pdbx_seq_one_letter_code
_entity_poly.pdbx_strand_id
1 'polypeptide(L)' 'MTMNRSAESHPYVQLQHQIHDALRRQHPEWIEQNGDCATCESYESRFAELLDLFQSTERKWAA' A
#
# COMPACT_ATOMS: atom_id res chain seq x y z
N MET A 1 31.97 -9.26 -2.37
CA MET A 1 30.90 -8.26 -2.61
C MET A 1 29.57 -8.99 -2.53
N THR A 2 29.10 -9.22 -1.32
CA THR A 2 27.86 -9.96 -1.04
C THR A 2 26.67 -9.05 -1.31
N MET A 3 25.85 -9.43 -2.28
CA MET A 3 24.66 -8.69 -2.70
C MET A 3 23.74 -8.49 -1.50
N ASN A 4 23.39 -7.22 -1.30
CA ASN A 4 22.50 -6.74 -0.27
C ASN A 4 21.14 -7.44 -0.40
N ARG A 5 20.87 -8.41 0.48
CA ARG A 5 19.61 -9.16 0.55
C ARG A 5 18.51 -8.32 1.22
N SER A 6 18.52 -7.00 1.01
CA SER A 6 17.47 -6.08 1.45
C SER A 6 16.32 -6.00 0.44
N ALA A 7 16.39 -6.80 -0.63
CA ALA A 7 15.40 -6.91 -1.69
C ALA A 7 14.46 -8.12 -1.48
N GLU A 8 14.10 -8.44 -0.22
CA GLU A 8 12.78 -9.03 0.04
C GLU A 8 11.75 -7.91 -0.18
N SER A 9 11.60 -7.58 -1.46
CA SER A 9 10.74 -6.53 -1.98
C SER A 9 9.34 -6.80 -1.49
N HIS A 10 8.80 -5.95 -0.62
CA HIS A 10 7.37 -5.93 -0.36
C HIS A 10 6.69 -5.66 -1.70
N PRO A 11 6.09 -6.67 -2.36
CA PRO A 11 5.74 -6.58 -3.79
C PRO A 11 4.75 -5.44 -4.07
N TYR A 12 4.07 -5.00 -3.02
CA TYR A 12 2.96 -4.08 -3.09
C TYR A 12 3.28 -2.67 -2.60
N VAL A 13 4.48 -2.40 -2.05
CA VAL A 13 4.84 -1.06 -1.56
C VAL A 13 4.83 -0.05 -2.72
N GLN A 14 5.41 -0.41 -3.87
CA GLN A 14 5.38 0.46 -5.04
C GLN A 14 3.95 0.74 -5.53
N LEU A 15 3.07 -0.27 -5.48
CA LEU A 15 1.67 -0.13 -5.86
C LEU A 15 0.90 0.76 -4.86
N GLN A 16 1.16 0.62 -3.56
CA GLN A 16 0.61 1.49 -2.52
C GLN A 16 0.94 2.95 -2.78
N HIS A 17 2.20 3.28 -3.06
CA HIS A 17 2.60 4.64 -3.39
C HIS A 17 1.90 5.18 -4.65
N GLN A 18 1.80 4.36 -5.71
CA GLN A 18 1.12 4.77 -6.94
C GLN A 18 -0.37 5.06 -6.71
N ILE A 19 -1.04 4.26 -5.87
CA ILE A 19 -2.44 4.47 -5.50
C ILE A 19 -2.57 5.75 -4.65
N HIS A 20 -1.72 5.95 -3.65
CA HIS A 20 -1.71 7.18 -2.83
C HIS A 20 -1.60 8.43 -3.70
N ASP A 21 -0.59 8.48 -4.58
CA ASP A 21 -0.36 9.63 -5.46
C ASP A 21 -1.51 9.85 -6.45
N ALA A 22 -2.14 8.77 -6.90
CA ALA A 22 -3.30 8.86 -7.79
C ALA A 22 -4.54 9.37 -7.06
N LEU A 23 -4.77 8.95 -5.82
CA LEU A 23 -5.90 9.41 -5.00
C LEU A 23 -5.77 10.90 -4.69
N ARG A 24 -4.59 11.37 -4.27
CA ARG A 24 -4.34 12.79 -4.00
C ARG A 24 -4.50 13.68 -5.23
N ARG A 25 -4.10 13.19 -6.40
CA ARG A 25 -4.28 13.93 -7.67
C ARG A 25 -5.74 13.99 -8.12
N GLN A 26 -6.51 12.93 -7.89
CA GLN A 26 -7.93 12.85 -8.27
C GLN A 26 -8.85 13.57 -7.28
N HIS A 27 -8.47 13.57 -6.00
CA HIS A 27 -9.25 14.11 -4.89
C HIS A 27 -8.47 15.17 -4.10
N PRO A 28 -8.13 16.31 -4.72
CA PRO A 28 -7.47 17.40 -4.00
C PRO A 28 -8.33 17.93 -2.83
N GLU A 29 -9.66 17.74 -2.87
CA GLU A 29 -10.58 18.11 -1.80
C GLU A 29 -10.42 17.29 -0.52
N TRP A 30 -9.76 16.13 -0.58
CA TRP A 30 -9.44 15.33 0.62
C TRP A 30 -8.14 15.75 1.30
N ILE A 31 -7.36 16.61 0.64
CA ILE A 31 -6.10 17.10 1.19
C ILE A 31 -6.40 18.29 2.10
N GLU A 32 -6.10 18.13 3.38
CA GLU A 32 -6.22 19.16 4.39
C GLU A 32 -5.17 20.27 4.21
N GLN A 33 -5.35 21.40 4.90
CA GLN A 33 -4.46 22.56 4.78
C GLN A 33 -3.01 22.29 5.22
N ASN A 34 -2.81 21.31 6.11
CA ASN A 34 -1.51 20.79 6.54
C ASN A 34 -0.86 19.86 5.49
N GLY A 35 -1.59 19.46 4.44
CA GLY A 35 -1.15 18.53 3.42
C GLY A 35 -1.49 17.05 3.72
N ASP A 36 -2.15 16.78 4.84
CA ASP A 36 -2.58 15.44 5.24
C ASP A 36 -3.83 15.01 4.45
N CYS A 37 -4.05 13.70 4.33
CA CYS A 37 -5.23 13.16 3.65
C CYS A 37 -5.73 11.93 4.41
N ALA A 38 -6.52 12.15 5.46
CA ALA A 38 -7.05 11.07 6.30
C ALA A 38 -7.84 10.02 5.49
N THR A 39 -8.54 10.44 4.43
CA THR A 39 -9.22 9.52 3.51
C THR A 39 -8.23 8.65 2.73
N CYS A 40 -7.12 9.21 2.26
CA CYS A 40 -6.06 8.45 1.58
C CYS A 40 -5.46 7.40 2.52
N GLU A 41 -5.13 7.79 3.77
CA GLU A 41 -4.60 6.88 4.79
C GLU A 41 -5.57 5.73 5.12
N SER A 42 -6.88 6.02 5.13
CA SER A 42 -7.90 4.99 5.31
C SER A 42 -7.91 3.96 4.17
N TYR A 43 -7.78 4.42 2.92
CA TYR A 43 -7.67 3.53 1.75
C TYR A 43 -6.41 2.66 1.81
N GLU A 44 -5.27 3.25 2.15
CA GLU A 44 -4.00 2.52 2.28
C GLU A 44 -4.04 1.46 3.37
N SER A 45 -4.62 1.80 4.53
CA SER A 45 -4.78 0.86 5.64
C SER A 45 -5.64 -0.34 5.24
N ARG A 46 -6.80 -0.09 4.60
CA ARG A 46 -7.66 -1.16 4.10
C ARG A 46 -6.99 -1.98 3.00
N PHE A 47 -6.18 -1.35 2.15
CA PHE A 47 -5.47 -2.07 1.11
C PHE A 47 -4.40 -3.01 1.69
N ALA A 48 -3.67 -2.55 2.72
CA ALA A 48 -2.74 -3.41 3.46
C ALA A 48 -3.45 -4.63 4.08
N GLU A 49 -4.60 -4.43 4.73
CA GLU A 49 -5.40 -5.53 5.31
C GLU A 49 -5.84 -6.55 4.24
N LEU A 50 -6.28 -6.07 3.07
CA LEU A 50 -6.69 -6.94 1.96
C LEU A 50 -5.53 -7.76 1.42
N LEU A 51 -4.33 -7.18 1.33
CA LEU A 51 -3.13 -7.89 0.91
C LEU A 51 -2.74 -8.97 1.91
N ASP A 52 -2.78 -8.67 3.21
CA ASP A 52 -2.51 -9.64 4.28
C ASP A 52 -3.51 -10.81 4.26
N LEU A 53 -4.80 -10.51 4.01
CA LEU A 53 -5.85 -11.52 3.86
C LEU A 53 -5.61 -12.39 2.61
N PHE A 54 -5.24 -11.79 1.48
CA PHE A 54 -4.94 -12.52 0.26
C PHE A 54 -3.74 -13.45 0.44
N GLN A 55 -2.64 -12.94 1.00
CA GLN A 55 -1.45 -13.74 1.27
C GLN A 55 -1.74 -14.90 2.24
N SER A 56 -2.59 -14.67 3.24
CA SER A 56 -3.00 -15.71 4.18
C SER A 56 -3.89 -16.76 3.51
N THR A 57 -4.77 -16.34 2.61
CA THR A 57 -5.60 -17.23 1.78
C THR A 57 -4.75 -18.07 0.84
N GLU A 58 -3.82 -17.47 0.10
CA GLU A 58 -2.91 -18.17 -0.81
C GLU A 58 -2.09 -19.25 -0.07
N ARG A 59 -1.56 -18.92 1.11
CA ARG A 59 -0.84 -19.91 1.95
C ARG A 59 -1.72 -21.07 2.40
N LYS A 60 -2.99 -20.81 2.70
CA LYS A 60 -3.94 -21.85 3.14
C LYS A 60 -4.30 -22.82 2.01
N TRP A 61 -4.35 -22.35 0.77
CA TRP A 61 -4.68 -23.20 -0.39
C TRP A 61 -3.46 -23.85 -1.05
N ALA A 62 -2.25 -23.36 -0.74
CA ALA A 62 -0.98 -23.95 -1.18
C ALA A 62 -0.46 -25.08 -0.24
N ALA A 63 -1.18 -25.38 0.85
CA ALA A 63 -0.88 -26.43 1.83
C ALA A 63 -1.84 -27.61 1.71
#